data_AF-A0A2N5A2J2-F1
#
_entry.id   AF-A0A2N5A2J2-F1
#
_cell.length_a   1.000
_cell.length_b   1.000
_cell.length_c   1.000
_cell.angle_alpha   90.00
_cell.angle_beta   90.00
_cell.angle_gamma   90.00
#
_symmetry.space_group_name_H-M   'P 1'
#
loop_
_entity.id
_entity.type
_entity.pdbx_description
1 polymer ?
#
loop_
_entity_poly.entity_id
_entity_poly.type
_entity_poly.pdbx_seq_one_letter_code
_entity_poly.pdbx_strand_id
1 'polypeptide(L)' 'MKNVGDLMKRLQKMMPAHIEPAFKTGEELLAWQKEQGRLRSEALERENRAMKMQRTFNRSGIRPLHQNCSF' A
#
# COMPACT_ATOMS: atom_id res chain seq x y z
N MET A 1 37.26 -4.67 3.75
CA MET A 1 35.78 -4.67 3.95
C MET A 1 35.19 -3.61 3.05
N LYS A 2 34.04 -3.85 2.41
CA LYS A 2 33.42 -2.85 1.50
C LYS A 2 32.75 -1.76 2.34
N ASN A 3 33.07 -0.50 2.07
CA ASN A 3 32.48 0.64 2.75
C ASN A 3 31.09 0.95 2.20
N VAL A 4 30.24 1.61 2.99
CA VAL A 4 28.85 1.96 2.61
C VAL A 4 28.80 2.72 1.27
N GLY A 5 29.76 3.62 1.04
CA GLY A 5 29.86 4.37 -0.22
C GLY A 5 30.07 3.49 -1.46
N ASP A 6 30.87 2.42 -1.36
CA ASP A 6 31.10 1.50 -2.49
C ASP A 6 29.89 0.64 -2.78
N LEU A 7 29.13 0.28 -1.75
CA LEU A 7 27.88 -0.45 -1.90
C LEU A 7 26.82 0.41 -2.60
N MET A 8 26.64 1.67 -2.17
CA MET A 8 25.65 2.58 -2.75
C MET A 8 25.99 2.97 -4.18
N LYS A 9 27.28 3.16 -4.52
CA LYS A 9 27.71 3.39 -5.91
C LYS A 9 27.37 2.23 -6.84
N ARG A 10 27.50 0.98 -6.36
CA ARG A 10 27.11 -0.20 -7.14
C ARG A 10 25.60 -0.28 -7.34
N LEU A 11 24.82 0.07 -6.33
CA LEU A 11 23.36 0.15 -6.44
C LEU A 11 22.96 1.23 -7.46
N GLN A 12 23.53 2.43 -7.38
CA GLN A 12 23.29 3.52 -8.32
C GLN A 12 23.62 3.14 -9.77
N LYS A 13 24.66 2.34 -10.01
CA LYS A 13 25.00 1.86 -11.37
C LYS A 13 23.92 0.96 -11.98
N MET A 14 23.13 0.27 -11.16
CA MET A 14 22.01 -0.57 -11.62
C MET A 14 20.70 0.23 -11.74
N MET A 15 20.60 1.35 -11.03
CA MET A 15 19.41 2.20 -11.04
C MET A 15 19.42 3.16 -12.23
N PRO A 16 18.25 3.55 -12.75
CA PRO A 16 18.13 4.67 -13.68
C PRO A 16 18.76 5.96 -13.14
N ALA A 17 19.41 6.72 -14.02
CA ALA A 17 20.28 7.84 -13.65
C ALA A 17 19.59 9.03 -12.95
N HIS A 18 18.27 9.16 -13.11
CA HIS A 18 17.48 10.28 -12.55
C HIS A 18 16.82 9.95 -11.21
N ILE A 19 17.06 8.77 -10.64
CA ILE A 19 16.39 8.37 -9.40
C ILE A 19 17.17 8.89 -8.20
N GLU A 20 16.45 9.61 -7.33
CA GLU A 20 16.92 10.04 -6.03
C GLU A 20 16.34 9.18 -4.90
N PRO A 21 17.00 9.11 -3.74
CA PRO A 21 16.42 8.46 -2.56
C PRO A 21 15.08 9.12 -2.21
N ALA A 22 14.03 8.30 -2.09
CA ALA A 22 12.70 8.77 -1.76
C ALA A 22 12.60 9.38 -0.35
N PHE A 23 13.53 9.04 0.54
CA PHE A 23 13.58 9.53 1.92
C PHE A 23 15.01 9.88 2.30
N LYS A 24 15.17 10.98 3.03
CA LYS A 24 16.49 11.42 3.52
C LYS A 24 16.69 11.14 5.01
N THR A 25 15.59 11.02 5.77
CA THR A 25 15.62 10.77 7.21
C THR A 25 14.74 9.58 7.59
N GLY A 26 15.06 8.94 8.72
CA GLY A 26 14.23 7.85 9.25
C GLY A 26 12.86 8.31 9.73
N GLU A 27 12.75 9.57 10.20
CA GLU A 27 11.48 10.15 10.64
C GLU A 27 10.49 10.30 9.49
N GLU A 28 10.97 10.79 8.34
CA GLU A 28 10.19 10.91 7.11
C GLU A 28 9.65 9.55 6.64
N LEU A 29 10.52 8.53 6.65
CA LEU A 29 10.15 7.16 6.29
C LEU A 29 9.05 6.61 7.21
N LEU A 30 9.18 6.80 8.52
CA LEU A 30 8.20 6.31 9.50
C LEU A 30 6.86 7.04 9.39
N ALA A 31 6.87 8.35 9.15
CA ALA A 31 5.66 9.13 8.93
C ALA A 31 4.92 8.64 7.68
N TRP A 32 5.63 8.46 6.57
CA TRP A 32 5.06 7.93 5.32
C TRP A 32 4.50 6.51 5.51
N GLN A 33 5.25 5.63 6.18
CA GLN A 33 4.85 4.24 6.41
C GLN A 33 3.56 4.16 7.25
N LYS A 34 3.42 5.00 8.28
CA LYS A 34 2.21 5.06 9.10
C LYS A 34 0.99 5.48 8.28
N GLU A 35 1.15 6.51 7.43
CA GLU A 35 0.04 7.00 6.62
C GLU A 35 -0.39 5.96 5.56
N GLN A 36 0.55 5.32 4.88
CA GLN A 36 0.23 4.22 3.96
C GLN A 36 -0.42 3.04 4.68
N GLY A 37 0.05 2.73 5.90
CA GLY A 37 -0.55 1.72 6.74
C GLY A 37 -2.00 2.02 7.09
N ARG A 38 -2.33 3.28 7.43
CA ARG A 38 -3.70 3.73 7.71
C ARG A 38 -4.61 3.52 6.50
N LEU A 39 -4.21 4.01 5.32
CA LEU A 39 -4.97 3.87 4.08
C LEU A 39 -5.22 2.40 3.74
N ARG A 40 -4.20 1.54 3.86
CA ARG A 40 -4.34 0.11 3.59
C ARG A 40 -5.23 -0.58 4.61
N SER A 41 -5.14 -0.21 5.88
CA SER A 41 -5.97 -0.77 6.95
C SER A 41 -7.45 -0.46 6.74
N GLU A 42 -7.78 0.78 6.37
CA GLU A 42 -9.16 1.17 6.02
C GLU A 42 -9.70 0.40 4.82
N ALA A 43 -8.87 0.18 3.78
CA ALA A 43 -9.25 -0.66 2.65
C ALA A 43 -9.51 -2.12 3.08
N LEU A 44 -8.62 -2.69 3.88
CA LEU A 44 -8.74 -4.05 4.42
C LEU A 44 -9.99 -4.21 5.29
N GLU A 45 -10.33 -3.24 6.12
CA GLU A 45 -11.57 -3.29 6.90
C GLU A 45 -12.80 -3.36 5.99
N ARG A 46 -12.82 -2.56 4.92
CA ARG A 46 -13.93 -2.54 3.96
C ARG A 46 -14.05 -3.90 3.24
N GLU A 47 -12.92 -4.46 2.81
CA GLU A 47 -12.83 -5.80 2.21
C GLU A 47 -13.32 -6.89 3.19
N ASN A 48 -12.87 -6.84 4.44
CA ASN A 48 -13.24 -7.80 5.48
C ASN A 48 -14.74 -7.77 5.80
N ARG A 49 -15.35 -6.58 5.84
CA ARG A 49 -16.81 -6.44 6.03
C ARG A 49 -17.59 -7.04 4.87
N ALA A 50 -17.15 -6.80 3.62
CA ALA A 50 -17.78 -7.39 2.43
C ALA A 50 -17.64 -8.93 2.42
N MET A 51 -16.45 -9.45 2.74
CA MET A 51 -16.22 -10.89 2.84
C MET A 51 -17.05 -11.55 3.95
N LYS A 52 -17.22 -10.88 5.10
CA LYS A 52 -18.07 -11.38 6.18
C LYS A 52 -19.51 -11.61 5.71
N MET A 53 -20.08 -10.65 4.98
CA MET A 53 -21.43 -10.76 4.40
C MET A 53 -21.55 -11.97 3.46
N GLN A 54 -20.56 -12.18 2.60
CA GLN A 54 -20.52 -13.35 1.71
C GLN A 54 -20.42 -14.65 2.49
N ARG A 55 -19.58 -14.73 3.54
CA ARG A 55 -19.43 -15.95 4.34
C ARG A 55 -20.69 -16.31 5.13
N THR A 56 -21.45 -15.33 5.62
CA THR A 56 -22.64 -15.60 6.43
C THR A 56 -23.89 -15.86 5.60
N PHE A 57 -24.04 -15.19 4.46
CA PHE A 57 -25.27 -15.27 3.65
C PHE A 57 -25.07 -15.91 2.27
N ASN A 58 -23.85 -16.34 1.93
CA ASN A 58 -23.45 -16.86 0.61
C ASN A 58 -23.70 -15.88 -0.55
N ARG A 59 -23.89 -14.59 -0.26
CA ARG A 59 -24.10 -13.50 -1.23
C ARG A 59 -23.80 -12.13 -0.63
N SER A 60 -23.67 -11.11 -1.47
CA SER A 60 -23.67 -9.70 -1.05
C SER A 60 -25.07 -9.23 -0.63
N GLY A 61 -25.14 -8.14 0.14
CA GLY A 61 -26.42 -7.55 0.57
C GLY A 61 -27.25 -7.00 -0.60
N ILE A 62 -26.60 -6.25 -1.50
CA ILE A 62 -27.21 -5.75 -2.75
C ILE A 62 -26.93 -6.76 -3.87
N ARG A 63 -27.95 -7.06 -4.68
CA ARG A 63 -27.77 -7.91 -5.88
C ARG A 63 -27.02 -7.14 -6.96
N PRO A 64 -26.17 -7.79 -7.76
CA PRO A 64 -25.38 -7.13 -8.81
C PRO A 64 -26.21 -6.23 -9.75
N LEU A 65 -27.44 -6.64 -10.08
CA LEU A 65 -28.37 -5.87 -10.92
C LEU A 65 -28.66 -4.45 -10.38
N HIS A 66 -28.64 -4.26 -9.05
CA HIS A 66 -28.98 -2.99 -8.41
C HIS A 66 -27.77 -2.32 -7.75
N GLN A 67 -26.55 -2.83 -7.96
CA GLN A 67 -25.34 -2.31 -7.32
C GLN A 67 -25.05 -0.83 -7.65
N ASN A 68 -25.45 -0.39 -8.85
CA ASN A 68 -25.24 0.97 -9.36
C ASN A 68 -26.52 1.83 -9.35
N CYS A 69 -27.56 1.39 -8.64
CA CYS A 69 -28.80 2.16 -8.50
C CYS A 69 -28.61 3.23 -7.41
N SER A 70 -28.06 4.39 -7.78
CA SER A 70 -27.95 5.58 -6.93
C SER A 70 -29.06 6.59 -7.25
N PHE A 71 -29.32 7.51 -6.31
CA PHE A 71 -30.16 8.69 -6.54
C PHE A 71 -29.54 9.65 -7.55
#